data_AF-A0A383C1N6-F1
#
_entry.id   AF-A0A383C1N6-F1
#
_cell.length_a   1.000
_cell.length_b   1.000
_cell.length_c   1.000
_cell.angle_alpha   90.00
_cell.angle_beta   90.00
_cell.angle_gamma   90.00
#
_symmetry.space_group_name_H-M   'P 1'
#
loop_
_entity.id
_entity.type
_entity.pdbx_description
1 polymer ?
#
loop_
_entity_poly.entity_id
_entity_poly.type
_entity_poly.pdbx_seq_one_letter_code
_entity_poly.pdbx_strand_id
1 'polypeptide(L)'
;ISSPIVPKDEQINDINNPFEYGFSINVPIQSIDVAASYFSGYDRIVSFFGANVWTGQWSNPHAIKQDIVLSYRHTKMFGLGFSSSSNNVFIKGDLGYFITDDKTINTGDSTLYRYWESGIEQIIQDCEEYNVSSSWDTDFEEIVCAIDPKFNNSEVIDNSAKYFQFTLEMEYSPTYDFNIIGQITGSHVLEIGAADSIKTSEGTIIFDPNEYFIPGMGSSNTFISSNALSISARKLLPNIGLE
;
A
#
# COMPACT_ATOMS: atom_id res chain seq x y z
N ILE A 1 8.26 -18.72 17.79
CA ILE A 1 7.31 -18.07 16.86
C ILE A 1 7.12 -16.66 17.41
N SER A 2 7.80 -15.66 16.84
CA SER A 2 7.54 -14.27 17.19
C SER A 2 6.12 -13.91 16.74
N SER A 3 5.40 -13.15 17.56
CA SER A 3 4.12 -12.59 17.13
C SER A 3 4.36 -11.72 15.89
N PRO A 4 3.45 -11.71 14.91
CA PRO A 4 3.55 -10.79 13.79
C PRO A 4 3.64 -9.37 14.35
N ILE A 5 4.65 -8.62 13.89
CA ILE A 5 4.85 -7.23 14.28
C ILE A 5 3.66 -6.47 13.71
N VAL A 6 2.75 -6.04 14.57
CA VAL A 6 1.64 -5.16 14.19
C VAL A 6 2.23 -3.76 14.05
N PRO A 7 2.11 -3.11 12.88
CA PRO A 7 2.52 -1.73 12.73
C PRO A 7 1.85 -0.87 13.78
N LYS A 8 2.62 0.02 14.42
CA LYS A 8 2.05 1.00 15.33
C LYS A 8 1.47 2.16 14.53
N ASP A 9 0.44 2.82 15.07
CA ASP A 9 -0.18 3.98 14.41
C ASP A 9 0.83 5.10 14.12
N GLU A 10 1.81 5.31 15.01
CA GLU A 10 2.91 6.25 14.78
C GLU A 10 3.67 5.97 13.48
N GLN A 11 3.75 4.70 13.05
CA GLN A 11 4.48 4.24 11.87
C GLN A 11 3.78 4.50 10.54
N ILE A 12 2.48 4.82 10.59
CA ILE A 12 1.64 5.00 9.42
C ILE A 12 1.51 6.49 9.16
N ASN A 13 2.05 6.93 8.02
CA ASN A 13 1.85 8.29 7.55
C ASN A 13 0.47 8.38 6.90
N ASP A 14 -0.45 9.04 7.59
CA ASP A 14 -1.82 9.26 7.13
C ASP A 14 -1.87 10.16 5.90
N ILE A 15 -2.84 9.89 5.04
CA ILE A 15 -3.09 10.73 3.87
C ILE A 15 -4.01 11.86 4.28
N ASN A 16 -3.54 13.10 4.17
CA ASN A 16 -4.35 14.26 4.43
C ASN A 16 -5.36 14.50 3.30
N ASN A 17 -6.65 14.40 3.62
CA ASN A 17 -7.79 14.65 2.73
C ASN A 17 -7.73 13.85 1.41
N PRO A 18 -7.74 12.51 1.46
CA PRO A 18 -7.63 11.67 0.27
C PRO A 18 -8.89 11.85 -0.59
N PHE A 19 -8.74 12.51 -1.73
CA PHE A 19 -9.83 12.60 -2.70
C PHE A 19 -9.81 11.37 -3.59
N GLU A 20 -10.80 10.50 -3.42
CA GLU A 20 -10.98 9.29 -4.21
C GLU A 20 -12.20 9.41 -5.11
N TYR A 21 -12.11 8.88 -6.32
CA TYR A 21 -13.21 8.91 -7.28
C TYR A 21 -13.15 7.72 -8.21
N GLY A 22 -14.32 7.31 -8.68
CA GLY A 22 -14.45 6.23 -9.63
C GLY A 22 -15.70 6.38 -10.45
N PHE A 23 -15.71 5.72 -11.59
CA PHE A 23 -16.83 5.68 -12.50
C PHE A 23 -16.94 4.30 -13.13
N SER A 24 -18.16 3.84 -13.36
CA SER A 24 -18.42 2.54 -13.94
C SER A 24 -19.60 2.63 -14.89
N ILE A 25 -19.45 2.04 -16.07
CA ILE A 25 -20.52 1.86 -17.05
C ILE A 25 -20.77 0.36 -17.17
N ASN A 26 -22.04 -0.03 -17.10
CA ASN A 26 -22.46 -1.37 -17.45
C ASN A 26 -23.39 -1.30 -18.66
N VAL A 27 -23.02 -2.01 -19.72
CA VAL A 27 -23.76 -2.12 -20.97
C VAL A 27 -24.21 -3.57 -21.19
N PRO A 28 -25.52 -3.84 -21.20
CA PRO A 28 -26.03 -5.12 -21.67
C PRO A 28 -25.85 -5.23 -23.19
N ILE A 29 -25.18 -6.28 -23.65
CA ILE A 29 -25.01 -6.65 -25.06
C ILE A 29 -25.55 -8.08 -25.24
N GLN A 30 -26.77 -8.17 -25.78
CA GLN A 30 -27.49 -9.45 -25.96
C GLN A 30 -27.63 -10.21 -24.63
N SER A 31 -27.01 -11.38 -24.48
CA SER A 31 -27.03 -12.21 -23.27
C SER A 31 -25.85 -11.98 -22.33
N ILE A 32 -25.01 -10.97 -22.61
CA ILE A 32 -23.80 -10.65 -21.84
C ILE A 32 -23.93 -9.23 -21.31
N ASP A 33 -23.72 -9.03 -20.02
CA ASP A 33 -23.48 -7.70 -19.45
C ASP A 33 -21.99 -7.42 -19.45
N VAL A 34 -21.56 -6.30 -20.03
CA VAL A 34 -20.17 -5.85 -20.04
C VAL A 34 -20.04 -4.61 -19.16
N ALA A 35 -19.07 -4.61 -18.26
CA ALA A 35 -18.74 -3.48 -17.41
C ALA A 35 -17.37 -2.90 -17.79
N ALA A 36 -17.26 -1.59 -17.80
CA ALA A 36 -15.99 -0.88 -17.84
C ALA A 36 -15.95 0.09 -16.66
N SER A 37 -14.86 0.07 -15.90
CA SER A 37 -14.69 0.94 -14.73
C SER A 37 -13.35 1.64 -14.73
N TYR A 38 -13.33 2.79 -14.07
CA TYR A 38 -12.14 3.52 -13.71
C TYR A 38 -12.21 3.89 -12.24
N PHE A 39 -11.10 3.78 -11.54
CA PHE A 39 -10.97 4.20 -10.16
C PHE A 39 -9.63 4.91 -9.94
N SER A 40 -9.61 5.93 -9.11
CA SER A 40 -8.42 6.61 -8.59
C SER A 40 -8.60 6.83 -7.10
N GLY A 41 -7.68 6.33 -6.30
CA GLY A 41 -7.72 6.49 -4.84
C GLY A 41 -6.55 5.80 -4.18
N TYR A 42 -6.67 5.37 -2.94
CA TYR A 42 -5.54 4.81 -2.20
C TYR A 42 -5.74 3.34 -1.83
N ASP A 43 -4.63 2.61 -1.73
CA ASP A 43 -4.64 1.24 -1.23
C ASP A 43 -5.20 1.19 0.20
N ARG A 44 -5.71 0.01 0.59
CA ARG A 44 -6.14 -0.26 1.98
C ARG A 44 -5.14 -1.07 2.78
N ILE A 45 -4.18 -1.66 2.09
CA ILE A 45 -3.06 -2.36 2.70
C ILE A 45 -1.92 -1.36 2.75
N VAL A 46 -1.39 -1.15 3.95
CA VAL A 46 -0.21 -0.32 4.14
C VAL A 46 0.97 -0.93 3.39
N SER A 47 1.74 -0.08 2.72
CA SER A 47 2.97 -0.45 2.03
C SER A 47 4.14 0.22 2.73
N PHE A 48 5.29 -0.44 2.71
CA PHE A 48 6.54 0.14 3.21
C PHE A 48 6.98 1.24 2.25
N PHE A 49 7.20 2.46 2.73
CA PHE A 49 7.52 3.65 1.91
C PHE A 49 8.97 4.10 2.09
N GLY A 50 9.62 3.64 3.16
CA GLY A 50 11.01 3.93 3.45
C GLY A 50 11.28 4.01 4.94
N ALA A 51 12.42 4.56 5.31
CA ALA A 51 12.81 4.74 6.69
C ALA A 51 13.38 6.13 6.95
N ASN A 52 13.01 6.73 8.08
CA ASN A 52 13.71 7.90 8.60
C ASN A 52 14.91 7.43 9.42
N VAL A 53 16.05 8.05 9.16
CA VAL A 53 17.31 7.77 9.85
C VAL A 53 17.48 8.84 10.93
N TRP A 54 17.48 8.38 12.18
CA TRP A 54 17.76 9.18 13.35
C TRP A 54 19.11 8.77 13.93
N THR A 55 19.85 9.75 14.43
CA THR A 55 21.13 9.53 15.10
C THR A 55 21.04 10.06 16.52
N GLY A 56 21.51 9.27 17.46
CA GLY A 56 21.81 9.68 18.82
C GLY A 56 23.30 9.49 19.12
N GLN A 57 23.72 9.82 20.33
CA GLN A 57 25.08 9.72 20.83
C GLN A 57 26.08 10.56 20.05
N TRP A 58 25.93 11.88 20.07
CA TRP A 58 27.01 12.81 19.66
C TRP A 58 27.52 12.57 18.23
N SER A 59 26.64 12.12 17.32
CA SER A 59 26.97 11.74 15.93
C SER A 59 27.85 10.49 15.80
N ASN A 60 27.80 9.56 16.75
CA ASN A 60 28.38 8.24 16.59
C ASN A 60 27.68 7.53 15.41
N PRO A 61 28.40 7.19 14.33
CA PRO A 61 27.80 6.52 13.16
C PRO A 61 27.27 5.11 13.46
N HIS A 62 27.49 4.57 14.67
CA HIS A 62 26.94 3.29 15.12
C HIS A 62 25.63 3.46 15.92
N ALA A 63 25.27 4.66 16.35
CA ALA A 63 24.04 4.95 17.09
C ALA A 63 22.91 5.41 16.15
N ILE A 64 22.78 4.70 15.04
CA ILE A 64 21.72 4.92 14.04
C ILE A 64 20.47 4.17 14.48
N LYS A 65 19.37 4.89 14.66
CA LYS A 65 18.03 4.35 14.88
C LYS A 65 17.19 4.59 13.63
N GLN A 66 16.53 3.54 13.14
CA GLN A 66 15.68 3.63 11.96
C GLN A 66 14.22 3.62 12.36
N ASP A 67 13.48 4.51 11.73
CA ASP A 67 12.04 4.64 11.90
C ASP A 67 11.35 4.24 10.61
N ILE A 68 10.71 3.07 10.61
CA ILE A 68 9.98 2.52 9.47
C ILE A 68 8.78 3.44 9.17
N VAL A 69 8.65 3.84 7.91
CA VAL A 69 7.54 4.66 7.44
C VAL A 69 6.68 3.82 6.52
N LEU A 70 5.43 3.65 6.92
CA LEU A 70 4.38 3.01 6.14
C LEU A 70 3.41 4.06 5.62
N SER A 71 2.83 3.84 4.45
CA SER A 71 1.72 4.64 3.97
C SER A 71 0.89 3.86 2.94
N TYR A 72 -0.10 4.51 2.33
CA TYR A 72 -0.95 3.91 1.32
C TYR A 72 -0.59 4.47 -0.06
N ARG A 73 -0.34 3.56 -1.00
CA ARG A 73 -0.06 3.92 -2.40
C ARG A 73 -1.29 4.52 -3.05
N HIS A 74 -1.07 5.50 -3.91
CA HIS A 74 -2.12 6.00 -4.76
C HIS A 74 -2.23 5.09 -5.99
N THR A 75 -3.44 4.62 -6.24
CA THR A 75 -3.75 3.56 -7.20
C THR A 75 -4.80 4.03 -8.19
N LYS A 76 -4.46 3.92 -9.47
CA LYS A 76 -5.39 4.04 -10.59
C LYS A 76 -5.69 2.67 -11.14
N MET A 77 -6.97 2.35 -11.33
CA MET A 77 -7.40 1.07 -11.87
C MET A 77 -8.34 1.28 -13.06
N PHE A 78 -8.08 0.53 -14.13
CA PHE A 78 -8.96 0.41 -15.29
C PHE A 78 -9.51 -1.00 -15.31
N GLY A 79 -10.82 -1.14 -15.16
CA GLY A 79 -11.52 -2.42 -15.04
C GLY A 79 -12.32 -2.73 -16.29
N LEU A 80 -12.29 -4.00 -16.68
CA LEU A 80 -13.19 -4.59 -17.66
C LEU A 80 -13.81 -5.84 -17.04
N GLY A 81 -15.11 -5.86 -16.92
CA GLY A 81 -15.88 -6.99 -16.42
C GLY A 81 -16.83 -7.50 -17.48
N PHE A 82 -17.17 -8.78 -17.39
CA PHE A 82 -18.29 -9.36 -18.11
C PHE A 82 -19.05 -10.32 -17.20
N SER A 83 -20.35 -10.43 -17.42
CA SER A 83 -21.15 -11.50 -16.83
C SER A 83 -22.15 -12.00 -17.85
N SER A 84 -22.36 -13.31 -17.88
CA SER A 84 -23.29 -13.97 -18.78
C SER A 84 -23.97 -15.10 -18.04
N SER A 85 -25.27 -15.24 -18.26
CA SER A 85 -26.07 -16.34 -17.74
C SER A 85 -26.74 -17.07 -18.89
N SER A 86 -26.61 -18.39 -18.92
CA SER A 86 -27.32 -19.25 -19.86
C SER A 86 -27.84 -20.49 -19.15
N ASN A 87 -29.16 -20.62 -19.08
CA ASN A 87 -29.86 -21.69 -18.36
C ASN A 87 -29.36 -21.82 -16.90
N ASN A 88 -28.62 -22.90 -16.65
CA ASN A 88 -28.12 -23.28 -15.34
C ASN A 88 -26.66 -22.86 -15.12
N VAL A 89 -26.04 -22.15 -16.07
CA VAL A 89 -24.64 -21.72 -16.00
C VAL A 89 -24.58 -20.20 -15.92
N PHE A 90 -23.86 -19.68 -14.94
CA PHE A 90 -23.49 -18.28 -14.82
C PHE A 90 -21.96 -18.17 -14.89
N ILE A 91 -21.46 -17.22 -15.66
CA ILE A 91 -20.03 -16.95 -15.79
C ILE A 91 -19.84 -15.45 -15.59
N LYS A 92 -18.85 -15.12 -14.78
CA LYS A 92 -18.42 -13.74 -14.56
C LYS A 92 -16.91 -13.67 -14.65
N GLY A 93 -16.39 -12.64 -15.32
CA GLY A 93 -14.97 -12.34 -15.32
C GLY A 93 -14.73 -10.87 -15.07
N ASP A 94 -13.67 -10.56 -14.34
CA ASP A 94 -13.17 -9.20 -14.11
C ASP A 94 -11.68 -9.18 -14.43
N LEU A 95 -11.24 -8.17 -15.16
CA LEU A 95 -9.84 -7.85 -15.44
C LEU A 95 -9.60 -6.41 -14.99
N GLY A 96 -8.59 -6.19 -14.15
CA GLY A 96 -8.16 -4.87 -13.72
C GLY A 96 -6.72 -4.61 -14.14
N TYR A 97 -6.47 -3.45 -14.75
CA TYR A 97 -5.13 -2.91 -14.96
C TYR A 97 -4.87 -1.83 -13.93
N PHE A 98 -3.84 -2.04 -13.11
CA PHE A 98 -3.51 -1.19 -11.98
C PHE A 98 -2.21 -0.44 -12.26
N ILE A 99 -2.19 0.83 -11.88
CA ILE A 99 -1.02 1.69 -11.83
C ILE A 99 -0.98 2.24 -10.41
N THR A 100 -0.01 1.79 -9.63
CA THR A 100 0.22 2.22 -8.25
C THR A 100 1.47 3.07 -8.19
N ASP A 101 1.41 4.20 -7.52
CA ASP A 101 2.55 5.06 -7.28
C ASP A 101 2.56 5.61 -5.86
N ASP A 102 3.71 6.14 -5.49
CA ASP A 102 4.08 6.70 -4.20
C ASP A 102 3.98 8.23 -4.20
N LYS A 103 3.17 8.82 -5.10
CA LYS A 103 3.06 10.28 -5.35
C LYS A 103 2.76 11.16 -4.14
N THR A 104 2.40 10.57 -3.00
CA THR A 104 2.32 11.28 -1.71
C THR A 104 3.70 11.67 -1.16
N ILE A 105 4.79 11.08 -1.65
CA ILE A 105 6.17 11.39 -1.28
C ILE A 105 6.80 12.23 -2.41
N ASN A 106 7.16 13.48 -2.13
CA ASN A 106 8.07 14.21 -3.03
C ASN A 106 9.46 13.55 -2.96
N THR A 107 10.29 13.64 -4.00
CA THR A 107 11.63 13.02 -3.98
C THR A 107 12.70 13.95 -3.40
N GLY A 108 12.59 14.28 -2.10
CA GLY A 108 13.55 15.11 -1.37
C GLY A 108 13.88 14.57 0.02
N ASP A 109 14.99 15.02 0.61
CA ASP A 109 15.62 14.45 1.84
C ASP A 109 14.74 14.45 3.11
N SER A 110 13.58 15.11 3.11
CA SER A 110 12.68 15.24 4.28
C SER A 110 11.25 14.77 4.00
N THR A 111 11.03 14.01 2.95
CA THR A 111 9.69 13.77 2.40
C THR A 111 8.90 12.67 3.09
N LEU A 112 9.61 11.80 3.83
CA LEU A 112 9.04 10.85 4.79
C LEU A 112 9.12 11.34 6.24
N TYR A 113 9.68 12.54 6.47
CA TYR A 113 9.91 13.02 7.82
C TYR A 113 8.59 13.09 8.59
N ARG A 114 8.57 12.41 9.74
CA ARG A 114 7.54 12.53 10.75
C ARG A 114 8.19 12.57 12.12
N TYR A 115 7.51 13.19 13.07
CA TYR A 115 7.97 13.19 14.46
C TYR A 115 7.82 11.77 15.04
N TRP A 116 8.94 11.16 15.42
CA TRP A 116 8.99 9.80 15.95
C TRP A 116 9.20 9.82 17.46
N GLU A 117 8.11 10.00 18.20
CA GLU A 117 8.14 10.20 19.66
C GLU A 117 8.83 9.06 20.40
N SER A 118 8.42 7.81 20.14
CA SER A 118 8.97 6.64 20.86
C SER A 118 10.46 6.41 20.61
N GLY A 119 10.95 6.70 19.39
CA GLY A 119 12.38 6.58 19.10
C GLY A 119 13.20 7.75 19.63
N ILE A 120 12.63 8.95 19.67
CA ILE A 120 13.25 10.11 20.34
C ILE A 120 13.42 9.80 21.83
N GLU A 121 12.38 9.28 22.50
CA GLU A 121 12.47 8.84 23.90
C GLU A 121 13.53 7.76 24.09
N GLN A 122 13.61 6.79 23.18
CA GLN A 122 14.63 5.75 23.24
C GLN A 122 16.05 6.31 23.10
N ILE A 123 16.27 7.28 22.19
CA ILE A 123 17.58 7.93 22.02
C ILE A 123 17.94 8.72 23.29
N ILE A 124 16.98 9.43 23.88
CA ILE A 124 17.20 10.17 25.14
C ILE A 124 17.58 9.19 26.26
N GLN A 125 16.89 8.06 26.38
CA GLN A 125 17.19 7.05 27.40
C GLN A 125 18.59 6.44 27.19
N ASP A 126 18.93 6.05 25.96
CA ASP A 126 20.25 5.51 25.62
C ASP A 126 21.37 6.52 25.98
N CYS A 127 21.10 7.81 25.78
CA CYS A 127 22.00 8.90 26.18
C CYS A 127 22.12 9.04 27.71
N GLU A 128 21.01 9.01 28.45
CA GLU A 128 21.01 9.11 29.91
C GLU A 128 21.76 7.93 30.55
N GLU A 129 21.55 6.71 30.05
CA GLU A 129 22.29 5.52 30.47
C GLU A 129 23.79 5.66 30.19
N TYR A 130 24.17 6.32 29.10
CA TYR A 130 25.58 6.58 28.78
C TYR A 130 26.22 7.61 29.71
N ASN A 131 25.52 8.70 30.04
CA ASN A 131 26.00 9.67 31.04
C ASN A 131 26.24 9.00 32.39
N VAL A 132 25.29 8.16 32.85
CA VAL A 132 25.43 7.42 34.10
C VAL A 132 26.60 6.44 34.04
N SER A 133 26.74 5.68 32.94
CA SER A 133 27.81 4.70 32.79
C SER A 133 29.20 5.32 32.56
N SER A 134 29.28 6.58 32.13
CA SER A 134 30.54 7.32 31.94
C SER A 134 30.89 8.22 33.13
N SER A 135 30.02 8.31 34.15
CA SER A 135 30.19 9.16 35.33
C SER A 135 31.44 8.86 36.19
N TRP A 136 32.10 7.73 35.98
CA TRP A 136 33.36 7.38 36.65
C TRP A 136 34.58 8.08 36.04
N ASP A 137 34.47 8.58 34.80
CA ASP A 137 35.54 9.30 34.12
C ASP A 137 35.46 10.79 34.51
N THR A 138 36.52 11.27 35.14
CA THR A 138 36.60 12.65 35.63
C THR A 138 36.73 13.69 34.52
N ASP A 139 37.12 13.25 33.32
CA ASP A 139 37.28 14.10 32.14
C ASP A 139 36.04 14.05 31.22
N PHE A 140 35.01 13.28 31.59
CA PHE A 140 33.77 13.17 30.83
C PHE A 140 32.87 14.39 31.06
N GLU A 141 32.53 15.09 29.97
CA GLU A 141 31.51 16.13 29.99
C GLU A 141 30.12 15.52 29.74
N GLU A 142 29.21 15.74 30.68
CA GLU A 142 27.85 15.21 30.60
C GLU A 142 27.11 15.71 29.35
N ILE A 143 26.49 14.78 28.63
CA ILE A 143 25.74 15.04 27.40
C ILE A 143 24.36 15.61 27.76
N VAL A 144 23.96 16.71 27.11
CA VAL A 144 22.58 17.21 27.22
C VAL A 144 21.65 16.33 26.38
N CYS A 145 21.10 15.27 26.96
CA CYS A 145 20.33 14.26 26.23
C CYS A 145 19.08 14.80 25.52
N ALA A 146 18.46 15.87 26.03
CA ALA A 146 17.27 16.48 25.42
C ALA A 146 17.48 17.02 23.99
N ILE A 147 18.73 17.26 23.57
CA ILE A 147 19.09 17.75 22.22
C ILE A 147 19.88 16.73 21.40
N ASP A 148 20.07 15.53 21.92
CA ASP A 148 20.85 14.46 21.27
C ASP A 148 20.13 13.82 20.08
N PRO A 149 18.79 13.57 20.11
CA PRO A 149 18.07 13.05 18.96
C PRO A 149 18.16 14.00 17.76
N LYS A 150 18.84 13.55 16.70
CA LYS A 150 18.99 14.29 15.46
C LYS A 150 18.44 13.49 14.29
N PHE A 151 17.53 14.10 13.54
CA PHE A 151 17.14 13.58 12.24
C PHE A 151 18.30 13.76 11.26
N ASN A 152 18.66 12.69 10.56
CA ASN A 152 19.73 12.72 9.56
C ASN A 152 19.15 12.88 8.15
N ASN A 153 18.37 11.89 7.70
CA ASN A 153 17.77 11.86 6.37
C ASN A 153 16.61 10.86 6.29
N SER A 154 15.80 10.95 5.23
CA SER A 154 14.83 9.94 4.84
C SER A 154 15.39 9.09 3.69
N GLU A 155 15.37 7.77 3.84
CA GLU A 155 15.65 6.82 2.76
C GLU A 155 14.32 6.36 2.17
N VAL A 156 14.00 6.82 0.95
CA VAL A 156 12.73 6.54 0.26
C VAL A 156 12.91 5.34 -0.65
N ILE A 157 11.91 4.46 -0.71
CA ILE A 157 11.92 3.31 -1.61
C ILE A 157 10.84 3.40 -2.68
N ASP A 158 11.20 3.01 -3.90
CA ASP A 158 10.29 3.02 -5.04
C ASP A 158 9.36 1.80 -5.02
N ASN A 159 8.12 2.00 -4.54
CA ASN A 159 7.07 0.97 -4.55
C ASN A 159 6.07 1.16 -5.68
N SER A 160 6.43 1.93 -6.71
CA SER A 160 5.58 2.06 -7.88
C SER A 160 5.46 0.71 -8.59
N ALA A 161 4.30 0.45 -9.18
CA ALA A 161 4.08 -0.77 -9.95
C ALA A 161 2.95 -0.62 -10.96
N LYS A 162 3.02 -1.43 -12.02
CA LYS A 162 1.93 -1.65 -12.97
C LYS A 162 1.67 -3.13 -13.06
N TYR A 163 0.43 -3.54 -12.91
CA TYR A 163 0.07 -4.97 -12.90
C TYR A 163 -1.35 -5.20 -13.39
N PHE A 164 -1.61 -6.43 -13.83
CA PHE A 164 -2.96 -6.93 -14.06
C PHE A 164 -3.43 -7.77 -12.89
N GLN A 165 -4.73 -7.73 -12.60
CA GLN A 165 -5.42 -8.75 -11.82
C GLN A 165 -6.61 -9.25 -12.59
N PHE A 166 -6.91 -10.53 -12.44
CA PHE A 166 -8.11 -11.11 -13.01
C PHE A 166 -8.82 -12.01 -12.00
N THR A 167 -10.13 -12.09 -12.17
CA THR A 167 -11.01 -13.04 -11.50
C THR A 167 -11.89 -13.67 -12.56
N LEU A 168 -11.99 -14.98 -12.59
CA LEU A 168 -12.97 -15.71 -13.38
C LEU A 168 -13.77 -16.60 -12.44
N GLU A 169 -15.08 -16.42 -12.46
CA GLU A 169 -16.04 -17.16 -11.66
C GLU A 169 -17.03 -17.87 -12.58
N MET A 170 -17.32 -19.11 -12.25
CA MET A 170 -18.34 -19.91 -12.90
C MET A 170 -19.23 -20.52 -11.83
N GLU A 171 -20.52 -20.37 -12.02
CA GLU A 171 -21.56 -20.98 -11.21
C GLU A 171 -22.38 -21.93 -12.10
N TYR A 172 -22.65 -23.13 -11.61
CA TYR A 172 -23.48 -24.14 -12.28
C TYR A 172 -24.51 -24.70 -11.32
N SER A 173 -25.79 -24.46 -11.65
CA SER A 173 -26.95 -24.79 -10.81
C SER A 173 -27.91 -25.71 -11.57
N PRO A 174 -27.59 -27.01 -11.73
CA PRO A 174 -28.38 -27.94 -12.54
C PRO A 174 -29.78 -28.23 -11.98
N THR A 175 -29.97 -28.10 -10.67
CA THR A 175 -31.25 -28.23 -9.97
C THR A 175 -31.39 -27.12 -8.92
N TYR A 176 -32.60 -26.89 -8.42
CA TYR A 176 -32.85 -25.84 -7.42
C TYR A 176 -32.09 -26.06 -6.09
N ASP A 177 -31.69 -27.30 -5.78
CA ASP A 177 -31.07 -27.66 -4.51
C ASP A 177 -29.55 -27.89 -4.62
N PHE A 178 -28.96 -27.76 -5.82
CA PHE A 178 -27.55 -28.04 -6.04
C PHE A 178 -26.90 -26.98 -6.92
N ASN A 179 -25.85 -26.37 -6.39
CA ASN A 179 -25.08 -25.30 -7.02
C ASN A 179 -23.58 -25.60 -6.82
N ILE A 180 -22.80 -25.48 -7.89
CA ILE A 180 -21.35 -25.51 -7.87
C ILE A 180 -20.83 -24.14 -8.28
N ILE A 181 -20.03 -23.51 -7.42
CA ILE A 181 -19.33 -22.27 -7.74
C ILE A 181 -17.83 -22.54 -7.74
N GLY A 182 -17.15 -22.18 -8.82
CA GLY A 182 -15.70 -22.19 -8.95
C GLY A 182 -15.19 -20.80 -9.27
N GLN A 183 -14.14 -20.36 -8.58
CA GLN A 183 -13.50 -19.08 -8.82
C GLN A 183 -11.98 -19.28 -8.94
N ILE A 184 -11.37 -18.61 -9.90
CA ILE A 184 -9.92 -18.47 -10.01
C ILE A 184 -9.57 -16.99 -10.04
N THR A 185 -8.57 -16.61 -9.26
CA THR A 185 -8.04 -15.26 -9.20
C THR A 185 -6.53 -15.29 -9.39
N GLY A 186 -6.00 -14.23 -9.97
CA GLY A 186 -4.56 -14.13 -10.23
C GLY A 186 -4.13 -12.70 -10.46
N SER A 187 -2.82 -12.49 -10.39
CA SER A 187 -2.21 -11.20 -10.71
C SER A 187 -0.88 -11.39 -11.43
N HIS A 188 -0.48 -10.39 -12.20
CA HIS A 188 0.79 -10.39 -12.91
C HIS A 188 1.36 -8.98 -12.96
N VAL A 189 2.55 -8.81 -12.39
CA VAL A 189 3.30 -7.54 -12.39
C VAL A 189 3.99 -7.35 -13.74
N LEU A 190 3.83 -6.18 -14.34
CA LEU A 190 4.43 -5.81 -15.63
C LEU A 190 5.66 -4.94 -15.45
N GLU A 191 5.54 -3.94 -14.57
CA GLU A 191 6.59 -2.99 -14.24
C GLU A 191 6.57 -2.79 -12.72
N ILE A 192 7.75 -2.60 -12.15
CA ILE A 192 7.93 -2.35 -10.73
C ILE A 192 9.05 -1.34 -10.51
N GLY A 193 8.98 -0.65 -9.38
CA GLY A 193 9.98 0.32 -8.95
C GLY A 193 11.39 -0.24 -8.83
N ALA A 194 12.35 0.66 -8.79
CA ALA A 194 13.76 0.30 -8.68
C ALA A 194 14.11 -0.25 -7.28
N ALA A 195 14.98 -1.25 -7.23
CA ALA A 195 15.55 -1.71 -5.98
C ALA A 195 16.43 -0.63 -5.34
N ASP A 196 16.35 -0.53 -4.02
CA ASP A 196 17.14 0.42 -3.22
C ASP A 196 17.68 -0.26 -1.96
N SER A 197 18.40 0.48 -1.13
CA SER A 197 19.01 -0.04 0.08
C SER A 197 18.93 0.97 1.23
N ILE A 198 18.62 0.48 2.42
CA ILE A 198 18.54 1.27 3.64
C ILE A 198 19.75 0.92 4.50
N LYS A 199 20.54 1.94 4.85
CA LYS A 199 21.69 1.77 5.74
C LYS A 199 21.22 1.77 7.19
N THR A 200 21.72 0.79 7.94
CA THR A 200 21.46 0.63 9.37
C THR A 200 22.76 0.62 10.16
N SER A 201 22.66 0.71 11.48
CA SER A 201 23.79 0.52 12.41
C SER A 201 24.38 -0.89 12.33
N GLU A 202 23.58 -1.88 11.90
CA GLU A 202 23.97 -3.29 11.80
C GLU A 202 24.37 -3.73 10.37
N GLY A 203 24.16 -2.89 9.36
CA GLY A 203 24.51 -3.22 7.97
C GLY A 203 23.73 -2.43 6.92
N THR A 204 23.56 -3.02 5.74
CA THR A 204 22.74 -2.45 4.67
C THR A 204 21.66 -3.46 4.31
N ILE A 205 20.40 -3.05 4.43
CA ILE A 205 19.24 -3.86 4.08
C ILE A 205 18.90 -3.51 2.63
N ILE A 206 18.91 -4.51 1.74
CA ILE A 206 18.48 -4.32 0.36
C ILE A 206 16.96 -4.48 0.32
N PHE A 207 16.30 -3.50 -0.27
CA PHE A 207 14.88 -3.53 -0.57
C PHE A 207 14.70 -3.72 -2.07
N ASP A 208 14.33 -4.92 -2.49
CA ASP A 208 13.91 -5.20 -3.86
C ASP A 208 12.37 -5.23 -3.91
N PRO A 209 11.72 -4.25 -4.55
CA PRO A 209 10.29 -4.25 -4.77
C PRO A 209 9.76 -5.57 -5.35
N ASN A 210 10.52 -6.29 -6.17
CA ASN A 210 10.08 -7.59 -6.73
C ASN A 210 9.81 -8.65 -5.66
N GLU A 211 10.47 -8.57 -4.51
CA GLU A 211 10.32 -9.54 -3.42
C GLU A 211 9.23 -9.13 -2.43
N TYR A 212 9.07 -7.83 -2.19
CA TYR A 212 8.23 -7.30 -1.11
C TYR A 212 6.90 -6.70 -1.59
N PHE A 213 6.73 -6.48 -2.90
CA PHE A 213 5.52 -5.89 -3.43
C PHE A 213 4.33 -6.84 -3.30
N ILE A 214 3.30 -6.35 -2.61
CA ILE A 214 2.02 -7.02 -2.51
C ILE A 214 1.02 -6.23 -3.37
N PRO A 215 0.45 -6.82 -4.43
CA PRO A 215 -0.62 -6.17 -5.17
C PRO A 215 -1.85 -6.08 -4.29
N GLY A 216 -2.56 -4.95 -4.30
CA GLY A 216 -3.84 -4.83 -3.60
C GLY A 216 -4.84 -5.81 -4.22
N MET A 217 -5.18 -6.91 -3.53
CA MET A 217 -6.08 -7.94 -4.06
C MET A 217 -7.54 -7.57 -3.80
N GLY A 218 -8.37 -7.58 -4.84
CA GLY A 218 -9.80 -7.30 -4.70
C GLY A 218 -10.56 -7.25 -6.02
N SER A 219 -11.89 -7.47 -5.99
CA SER A 219 -12.74 -7.14 -7.13
C SER A 219 -12.60 -5.65 -7.43
N SER A 220 -12.59 -5.28 -8.72
CA SER A 220 -12.41 -3.91 -9.23
C SER A 220 -13.28 -2.86 -8.54
N ASN A 221 -14.37 -3.26 -7.87
CA ASN A 221 -15.31 -2.33 -7.22
C ASN A 221 -15.37 -2.46 -5.68
N THR A 222 -14.69 -3.41 -5.04
CA THR A 222 -15.01 -3.76 -3.63
C THR A 222 -13.99 -3.30 -2.58
N PHE A 223 -12.80 -2.83 -2.95
CA PHE A 223 -11.78 -2.52 -1.94
C PHE A 223 -11.51 -1.04 -1.66
N ILE A 224 -12.20 -0.10 -2.28
CA ILE A 224 -11.55 1.21 -2.50
C ILE A 224 -12.32 2.47 -2.10
N SER A 225 -13.15 2.45 -1.05
CA SER A 225 -13.48 3.71 -0.33
C SER A 225 -14.02 3.53 1.09
N SER A 226 -13.53 4.36 2.01
CA SER A 226 -14.14 4.54 3.35
C SER A 226 -15.37 5.46 3.30
N ASN A 227 -15.45 6.35 2.30
CA ASN A 227 -16.58 7.25 2.05
C ASN A 227 -16.71 7.54 0.53
N ALA A 228 -17.33 6.62 -0.24
CA ALA A 228 -17.63 6.85 -1.66
C ALA A 228 -19.13 6.98 -1.90
N LEU A 229 -19.50 7.98 -2.71
CA LEU A 229 -20.79 8.04 -3.38
C LEU A 229 -20.63 7.51 -4.81
N SER A 230 -21.08 6.29 -5.04
CA SER A 230 -21.16 5.70 -6.39
C SER A 230 -22.55 5.90 -6.97
N ILE A 231 -22.63 6.60 -8.11
CA ILE A 231 -23.86 6.78 -8.87
C ILE A 231 -23.73 5.98 -10.18
N SER A 232 -24.43 4.86 -10.26
CA SER A 232 -24.50 4.03 -11.48
C SER A 232 -25.84 4.28 -12.17
N ALA A 233 -25.79 4.67 -13.44
CA ALA A 233 -26.97 4.88 -14.28
C ALA A 233 -26.96 3.87 -15.44
N ARG A 234 -27.90 2.93 -15.44
CA ARG A 234 -28.10 1.96 -16.52
C ARG A 234 -29.17 2.47 -17.47
N LYS A 235 -28.83 2.69 -18.74
CA LYS A 235 -29.80 3.00 -19.80
C LYS A 235 -29.97 1.80 -20.72
N LEU A 236 -31.15 1.18 -20.68
CA LEU A 236 -31.55 0.15 -21.62
C LEU A 236 -31.93 0.82 -22.95
N LEU A 237 -31.19 0.55 -24.02
CA LEU A 237 -31.59 0.94 -25.36
C LEU A 237 -32.57 -0.12 -25.87
N PRO A 238 -33.80 0.24 -26.30
CA PRO A 238 -34.70 -0.71 -26.93
C PRO A 238 -34.06 -1.25 -28.22
N ASN A 239 -34.29 -2.53 -28.52
CA ASN A 239 -33.87 -3.16 -29.77
C ASN A 239 -34.27 -2.28 -30.94
N ILE A 240 -33.29 -1.69 -31.62
CA ILE A 240 -33.49 -1.07 -32.93
C ILE A 240 -33.66 -2.25 -33.88
N GLY A 241 -34.92 -2.63 -34.11
CA GLY A 241 -35.30 -3.57 -35.13
C GLY A 241 -34.81 -3.04 -36.47
N LEU A 242 -33.73 -3.63 -36.98
CA LEU A 242 -33.44 -3.63 -38.41
C LEU A 242 -34.15 -4.86 -38.98
N GLU A 243 -35.43 -4.68 -39.30
CA GLU A 243 -36.06 -5.35 -40.45
C GLU A 243 -35.77 -4.55 -41.72
#